data_AF-A0A2N3WYJ6-F1
#
_entry.id   AF-A0A2N3WYJ6-F1
#
_cell.length_a   1.000
_cell.length_b   1.000
_cell.length_c   1.000
_cell.angle_alpha   90.00
_cell.angle_beta   90.00
_cell.angle_gamma   90.00
#
_symmetry.space_group_name_H-M   'P 1'
#
loop_
_entity.id
_entity.type
_entity.pdbx_description
1 polymer ?
#
loop_
_entity_poly.entity_id
_entity_poly.type
_entity_poly.pdbx_seq_one_letter_code
_entity_poly.pdbx_strand_id
1 'polypeptide(L)'
;MTNDNAHTTTAALDTLYAAANPICGDQFVIYAPGPHDERGMYTVAHVTGSTDRLAIPRVHLVHPDDIAAYATGAVNRLRDSHAGHAVTVWLDRTTGPLHQHLTR
;
A
#
# COMPACT_ATOMS: atom_id res chain seq x y z
N MET A 1 -0.10 39.37 14.29
CA MET A 1 0.46 38.03 14.54
C MET A 1 -0.66 37.04 14.38
N THR A 2 -0.76 36.44 13.19
CA THR A 2 -1.74 35.40 12.89
C THR A 2 -1.12 34.09 13.38
N ASN A 3 -1.75 33.44 14.35
CA ASN A 3 -1.32 32.14 14.85
C ASN A 3 -1.47 31.13 13.72
N ASP A 4 -0.33 30.72 13.17
CA ASP A 4 -0.19 29.59 12.28
C ASP A 4 -0.40 28.32 13.11
N ASN A 5 -1.65 27.86 13.17
CA ASN A 5 -1.97 26.54 13.71
C ASN A 5 -1.48 25.51 12.69
N ALA A 6 -0.16 25.33 12.62
CA ALA A 6 0.42 24.17 11.98
C ALA A 6 -0.03 22.95 12.77
N HIS A 7 -1.15 22.36 12.34
CA HIS A 7 -1.51 21.02 12.76
C HIS A 7 -0.29 20.15 12.48
N THR A 8 0.21 19.45 13.49
CA THR A 8 1.26 18.44 13.32
C THR A 8 0.72 17.38 12.38
N THR A 9 0.91 17.57 11.07
CA THR A 9 0.63 16.56 10.08
C THR A 9 1.70 15.50 10.28
N THR A 10 1.38 14.44 11.01
CA THR A 10 2.16 13.21 10.90
C THR A 10 2.06 12.81 9.42
N ALA A 11 3.12 13.10 8.66
CA ALA A 11 3.12 13.10 7.20
C ALA A 11 3.07 11.70 6.57
N ALA A 12 2.87 10.65 7.38
CA ALA A 12 2.76 9.28 6.92
C ALA A 12 1.32 8.81 7.07
N LEU A 13 0.70 8.43 5.94
CA LEU A 13 -0.58 7.73 5.96
C LEU A 13 -0.41 6.38 6.68
N ASP A 14 -1.42 5.97 7.44
CA ASP A 14 -1.42 4.66 8.09
C ASP A 14 -1.38 3.54 7.05
N THR A 15 -0.50 2.56 7.22
CA THR A 15 -0.51 1.36 6.38
C THR A 15 -1.70 0.48 6.76
N LEU A 16 -2.49 0.07 5.77
CA LEU A 16 -3.61 -0.85 5.92
C LEU A 16 -3.23 -2.28 5.51
N TYR A 17 -2.41 -2.37 4.48
CA TYR A 17 -1.99 -3.63 3.88
C TYR A 17 -0.60 -3.48 3.31
N ALA A 18 0.24 -4.48 3.49
CA ALA A 18 1.53 -4.58 2.82
C ALA A 18 1.76 -5.99 2.31
N ALA A 19 2.37 -6.12 1.15
CA ALA A 19 2.90 -7.35 0.63
C ALA A 19 4.33 -7.10 0.16
N ALA A 20 5.26 -7.98 0.50
CA ALA A 20 6.65 -7.87 0.07
C ALA A 20 7.21 -9.21 -0.36
N ASN A 21 8.03 -9.18 -1.41
CA ASN A 21 8.88 -10.29 -1.81
C ASN A 21 10.32 -9.98 -1.35
N PRO A 22 10.83 -10.65 -0.31
CA PRO A 22 12.15 -10.36 0.24
C PRO A 22 13.29 -10.78 -0.69
N ILE A 23 13.02 -11.58 -1.72
CA ILE A 23 14.06 -12.08 -2.63
C ILE A 23 14.41 -11.02 -3.67
N CYS A 24 13.43 -10.37 -4.28
CA CYS A 24 13.69 -9.25 -5.18
C CYS A 24 13.72 -7.90 -4.46
N GLY A 25 13.05 -7.77 -3.31
CA GLY A 25 12.85 -6.49 -2.64
C GLY A 25 11.63 -5.71 -3.15
N ASP A 26 10.80 -6.32 -4.01
CA ASP A 26 9.55 -5.71 -4.46
C ASP A 26 8.52 -5.66 -3.33
N GLN A 27 7.77 -4.57 -3.26
CA GLN A 27 6.74 -4.33 -2.26
C GLN A 27 5.51 -3.68 -2.85
N PHE A 28 4.37 -3.97 -2.25
CA PHE A 28 3.09 -3.34 -2.51
C PHE A 28 2.46 -2.92 -1.18
N VAL A 29 1.99 -1.68 -1.09
CA VAL A 29 1.41 -1.12 0.14
C VAL A 29 0.09 -0.42 -0.19
N ILE A 30 -0.93 -0.62 0.65
CA ILE A 30 -2.17 0.16 0.68
C ILE A 30 -2.13 1.00 1.95
N TYR A 31 -2.34 2.30 1.79
CA TYR A 31 -2.45 3.24 2.89
C TYR A 31 -3.91 3.63 3.13
N ALA A 32 -4.21 4.03 4.36
CA ALA A 32 -5.49 4.61 4.74
C ALA A 32 -5.75 5.89 3.94
N PRO A 33 -7.02 6.22 3.65
CA PRO A 33 -7.38 7.48 3.03
C PRO A 33 -6.80 8.66 3.83
N GLY A 34 -6.32 9.68 3.12
CA GLY A 34 -5.80 10.88 3.77
C GLY A 34 -6.90 11.62 4.54
N PRO A 35 -6.55 12.43 5.55
CA PRO A 35 -7.52 13.20 6.35
C PRO A 35 -8.32 14.23 5.51
N HIS A 36 -7.89 14.49 4.28
CA HIS A 36 -8.54 15.40 3.33
C HIS A 36 -9.07 14.67 2.08
N ASP A 37 -9.08 13.34 2.08
CA ASP A 37 -9.63 12.58 0.96
C ASP A 37 -11.14 12.39 1.11
N GLU A 38 -11.89 13.35 0.59
CA GLU A 38 -13.36 13.34 0.58
C GLU A 38 -13.96 12.23 -0.29
N ARG A 39 -13.16 11.65 -1.21
CA ARG A 39 -13.62 10.59 -2.13
C ARG A 39 -13.35 9.19 -1.58
N GLY A 40 -12.60 9.09 -0.47
CA GLY A 40 -12.28 7.83 0.18
C GLY A 40 -11.41 6.90 -0.68
N MET A 41 -10.59 7.46 -1.57
CA MET A 41 -9.70 6.67 -2.42
C MET A 41 -8.56 6.08 -1.58
N TYR A 42 -8.15 4.86 -1.90
CA TYR A 42 -6.95 4.28 -1.29
C TYR A 42 -5.72 4.77 -2.02
N THR A 43 -4.73 5.27 -1.28
CA THR A 43 -3.39 5.49 -1.82
C THR A 43 -2.65 4.17 -1.79
N VAL A 44 -2.10 3.75 -2.93
CA VAL A 44 -1.30 2.53 -3.03
C VAL A 44 0.09 2.85 -3.57
N ALA A 45 1.09 2.12 -3.12
CA ALA A 45 2.46 2.24 -3.60
C ALA A 45 3.00 0.89 -4.05
N HIS A 46 3.62 0.87 -5.22
CA HIS A 46 4.46 -0.24 -5.70
C HIS A 46 5.91 0.18 -5.62
N VAL A 47 6.69 -0.51 -4.80
CA VAL A 47 8.12 -0.34 -4.72
C VAL A 47 8.74 -1.48 -5.53
N THR A 48 9.33 -1.18 -6.68
CA THR A 48 10.07 -2.17 -7.44
C THR A 48 11.54 -2.03 -7.08
N GLY A 49 12.08 -3.03 -6.39
CA GLY A 49 13.44 -3.00 -5.87
C GLY A 49 14.32 -3.99 -6.62
N SER A 50 15.54 -3.57 -6.94
CA SER A 50 16.70 -4.47 -6.81
C SER A 50 17.30 -4.09 -5.46
N THR A 51 17.79 -5.07 -4.70
CA THR A 51 18.40 -4.89 -3.37
C THR A 51 19.60 -3.93 -3.34
N ASP A 52 20.03 -3.43 -4.50
CA ASP A 52 21.31 -2.78 -4.72
C ASP A 52 21.19 -1.32 -5.21
N ARG A 53 19.94 -0.81 -5.37
CA ARG A 53 19.68 0.56 -5.83
C ARG A 53 18.53 1.22 -5.06
N LEU A 54 18.51 2.55 -5.08
CA LEU A 54 17.39 3.33 -4.55
C LEU A 54 16.11 2.96 -5.32
N ALA A 55 15.15 2.36 -4.61
CA ALA A 55 13.85 2.03 -5.19
C ALA A 55 12.98 3.31 -5.30
N ILE A 56 12.43 3.56 -6.47
CA ILE A 56 11.51 4.68 -6.71
C ILE A 56 10.08 4.13 -6.69
N PRO A 57 9.27 4.45 -5.66
CA PRO A 57 7.90 3.97 -5.58
C PRO A 57 7.02 4.57 -6.68
N ARG A 58 6.16 3.74 -7.28
CA ARG A 58 5.05 4.17 -8.12
C ARG A 58 3.79 4.27 -7.27
N VAL A 59 3.20 5.44 -7.18
CA VAL A 59 2.04 5.72 -6.32
C VAL A 59 0.79 5.95 -7.17
N HIS A 60 -0.32 5.35 -6.76
CA HIS A 60 -1.61 5.44 -7.45
C HIS A 60 -2.75 5.65 -6.44
N LEU A 61 -3.85 6.23 -6.91
CA LEU A 61 -5.13 6.25 -6.20
C LEU A 61 -6.04 5.16 -6.77
N VAL A 62 -6.68 4.38 -5.91
CA VAL A 62 -7.54 3.25 -6.28
C VAL A 62 -8.89 3.38 -5.60
N HIS A 63 -9.96 3.15 -6.37
CA HIS A 63 -11.32 3.24 -5.86
C HIS A 63 -11.59 2.12 -4.85
N PRO A 64 -12.37 2.38 -3.77
CA PRO A 64 -12.72 1.37 -2.78
C PRO A 64 -13.34 0.09 -3.35
N ASP A 65 -14.10 0.19 -4.44
CA ASP A 65 -14.73 -0.99 -5.06
C ASP A 65 -13.71 -1.87 -5.79
N ASP A 66 -12.59 -1.31 -6.24
CA ASP A 66 -11.58 -2.00 -7.03
C ASP A 66 -10.38 -2.47 -6.19
N ILE A 67 -10.23 -1.94 -4.96
CA ILE A 67 -9.02 -2.11 -4.15
C ILE A 67 -8.67 -3.57 -3.86
N ALA A 68 -9.69 -4.42 -3.66
CA ALA A 68 -9.49 -5.84 -3.41
C ALA A 68 -8.89 -6.54 -4.63
N ALA A 69 -9.53 -6.37 -5.80
CA ALA A 69 -9.05 -6.95 -7.06
C ALA A 69 -7.66 -6.41 -7.43
N TYR A 70 -7.43 -5.11 -7.20
CA TYR A 70 -6.14 -4.47 -7.41
C TYR A 70 -5.05 -5.09 -6.53
N ALA A 71 -5.32 -5.28 -5.22
CA ALA A 71 -4.40 -5.89 -4.29
C ALA A 71 -4.06 -7.34 -4.66
N THR A 72 -5.07 -8.13 -5.04
CA THR A 72 -4.86 -9.51 -5.52
C THR A 72 -3.95 -9.53 -6.76
N GLY A 73 -4.20 -8.65 -7.73
CA GLY A 73 -3.35 -8.52 -8.92
C GLY A 73 -1.91 -8.12 -8.58
N ALA A 74 -1.72 -7.18 -7.65
CA ALA A 74 -0.41 -6.76 -7.19
C ALA A 74 0.36 -7.90 -6.51
N VAL A 75 -0.29 -8.64 -5.60
CA VAL A 75 0.31 -9.79 -4.91
C VAL A 75 0.69 -10.91 -5.87
N ASN A 76 -0.17 -11.23 -6.84
CA ASN A 76 0.13 -12.22 -7.86
C ASN A 76 1.36 -11.80 -8.68
N ARG A 77 1.44 -10.52 -9.06
CA ARG A 77 2.62 -9.99 -9.73
C ARG A 77 3.90 -10.11 -8.88
N LEU A 78 3.81 -9.88 -7.56
CA LEU A 78 4.95 -10.07 -6.65
C LEU A 78 5.40 -11.53 -6.59
N ARG A 79 4.46 -12.49 -6.61
CA ARG A 79 4.72 -13.94 -6.61
C ARG A 79 5.30 -14.46 -7.93
N ASP A 80 4.92 -13.82 -9.03
CA ASP A 80 5.33 -14.17 -10.39
C ASP A 80 6.63 -13.45 -10.81
N SER A 81 7.19 -12.59 -9.95
CA SER A 81 8.47 -11.94 -10.19
C SER A 81 9.61 -12.98 -10.21
N HIS A 82 10.61 -12.74 -11.07
CA HIS A 82 11.58 -13.72 -11.58
C HIS A 82 12.50 -14.41 -10.53
N ALA A 83 12.35 -14.10 -9.24
CA ALA A 83 13.23 -14.58 -8.17
C ALA A 83 12.54 -15.36 -7.04
N GLY A 84 11.23 -15.63 -7.11
CA GLY A 84 10.62 -16.66 -6.27
C GLY A 84 9.24 -16.32 -5.71
N HIS A 85 8.48 -17.36 -5.38
CA HIS A 85 7.09 -17.30 -4.89
C HIS A 85 6.94 -16.81 -3.44
N ALA A 86 8.03 -16.35 -2.81
CA ALA A 86 8.02 -15.91 -1.43
C ALA A 86 7.40 -14.52 -1.33
N VAL A 87 6.11 -14.44 -1.03
CA VAL A 87 5.44 -13.17 -0.70
C VAL A 87 4.88 -13.26 0.71
N THR A 88 5.31 -12.35 1.57
CA THR A 88 4.71 -12.17 2.90
C THR A 88 3.69 -11.04 2.82
N VAL A 89 2.53 -11.27 3.44
CA VAL A 89 1.42 -10.31 3.51
C VAL A 89 1.19 -9.93 4.96
N TRP A 90 1.04 -8.63 5.21
CA TRP A 90 0.68 -8.07 6.49
C TRP A 90 -0.60 -7.24 6.35
N LEU A 91 -1.53 -7.45 7.26
CA LEU A 91 -2.74 -6.66 7.45
C LEU A 91 -2.54 -5.84 8.71
N ASP A 92 -2.41 -4.51 8.58
CA ASP A 92 -2.32 -3.60 9.73
C ASP A 92 -3.60 -2.79 9.82
N ARG A 93 -4.26 -2.79 10.98
CA ARG A 93 -5.44 -1.96 11.28
C ARG A 93 -6.54 -1.97 10.19
N THR A 94 -6.60 -3.00 9.35
CA THR A 94 -7.63 -3.18 8.33
C THR A 94 -8.89 -3.72 8.97
N THR A 95 -10.00 -3.00 8.79
CA THR A 95 -11.30 -3.37 9.36
C THR A 95 -12.39 -3.45 8.30
N GLY A 96 -13.54 -4.04 8.65
CA GLY A 96 -14.74 -4.02 7.82
C GLY A 96 -14.61 -4.81 6.50
N PRO A 97 -15.32 -4.42 5.44
CA PRO A 97 -15.36 -5.15 4.17
C PRO A 97 -13.99 -5.35 3.53
N LEU A 98 -13.09 -4.37 3.67
CA LEU A 98 -11.73 -4.44 3.13
C LEU A 98 -10.93 -5.58 3.78
N HIS A 99 -11.01 -5.73 5.10
CA HIS A 99 -10.34 -6.82 5.81
C HIS A 99 -10.78 -8.18 5.27
N GLN A 100 -12.09 -8.39 5.13
CA GLN A 100 -12.65 -9.67 4.65
C GLN A 100 -12.17 -10.02 3.23
N HIS A 101 -12.02 -9.02 2.37
CA HIS A 101 -11.58 -9.22 1.00
C HIS A 101 -10.07 -9.49 0.91
N LEU A 102 -9.27 -8.83 1.74
CA LEU A 102 -7.81 -8.96 1.73
C LEU A 102 -7.28 -10.18 2.50
N THR A 103 -8.10 -10.82 3.34
CA THR A 103 -7.75 -12.06 4.06
C THR A 103 -7.97 -13.35 3.26
N ARG A 104 -8.63 -13.28 2.10
CA ARG A 104 -8.92 -14.43 1.23
C ARG A 104 -7.81 -14.64 0.22
#